data_AF-A0A7N0T5B2-F1
#
_entry.id   AF-A0A7N0T5B2-F1
#
_cell.length_a   1.000
_cell.length_b   1.000
_cell.length_c   1.000
_cell.angle_alpha   90.00
_cell.angle_beta   90.00
_cell.angle_gamma   90.00
#
_symmetry.space_group_name_H-M   'P 1'
#
loop_
_entity.id
_entity.type
_entity.pdbx_description
1 polymer ?
#
loop_
_entity_poly.entity_id
_entity_poly.type
_entity_poly.pdbx_seq_one_letter_code
_entity_poly.pdbx_strand_id
1 'polypeptide(L)'
;MNNLLIPSSTALRVGTRALLRLSSTSAANSNRIWNGTSAFRTQSPARSRKLTRDLCTRSIPDVRRLAETARITLTPEEVEEVGPKIQQVIDWFGQLQAVDLENVEPAVRADTEGDNLRDDVPEVFENREAIIAAIPSYEEPYIKVPKVLNKE
;
A
#
# COMPACT_ATOMS: atom_id res chain seq x y z
N MET A 1 28.77 47.75 -38.19
CA MET A 1 30.08 47.63 -37.52
C MET A 1 30.02 46.32 -36.74
N ASN A 2 30.08 45.15 -37.38
CA ASN A 2 31.23 44.51 -38.07
C ASN A 2 32.36 44.32 -37.04
N ASN A 3 32.94 43.15 -36.75
CA ASN A 3 33.02 41.83 -37.40
C ASN A 3 33.54 40.83 -36.33
N LEU A 4 33.06 39.58 -36.30
CA LEU A 4 33.77 38.33 -36.68
C LEU A 4 35.21 38.18 -36.13
N LEU A 5 35.51 37.06 -35.44
CA LEU A 5 36.55 36.10 -35.88
C LEU A 5 36.60 34.82 -34.99
N ILE A 6 36.34 33.68 -35.64
CA ILE A 6 36.94 32.34 -35.41
C ILE A 6 38.09 32.25 -36.46
N PRO A 7 39.31 31.68 -36.23
CA PRO A 7 39.65 30.24 -36.41
C PRO A 7 40.84 29.76 -35.51
N SER A 8 41.35 28.52 -35.44
CA SER A 8 41.70 27.45 -36.40
C SER A 8 42.01 26.16 -35.60
N SER A 9 41.39 25.00 -35.82
CA SER A 9 41.82 23.89 -36.70
C SER A 9 43.31 23.52 -36.68
N THR A 10 43.64 22.30 -36.17
CA THR A 10 44.54 21.36 -36.86
C THR A 10 44.15 19.91 -36.53
N ALA A 11 43.86 19.16 -37.58
CA ALA A 11 43.57 17.73 -37.59
C ALA A 11 44.87 16.89 -37.56
N LEU A 12 44.80 15.65 -37.07
CA LEU A 12 45.62 14.55 -37.59
C LEU A 12 44.89 13.20 -37.42
N ARG A 13 45.03 12.41 -38.48
CA ARG A 13 44.19 11.31 -38.95
C ARG A 13 45.10 10.11 -39.10
N VAL A 14 44.82 9.00 -38.42
CA VAL A 14 45.28 7.63 -38.79
C VAL A 14 44.20 6.69 -38.21
N GLY A 15 43.28 6.13 -39.01
CA GLY A 15 43.48 4.87 -39.73
C GLY A 15 43.83 3.74 -38.74
N THR A 16 43.07 2.68 -38.53
CA THR A 16 42.97 1.57 -39.49
C THR A 16 41.95 0.54 -38.96
N ARG A 17 40.96 0.26 -39.81
CA ARG A 17 40.27 -1.01 -40.10
C ARG A 17 40.59 -2.20 -39.18
N ALA A 18 39.54 -2.76 -38.56
CA ALA A 18 39.29 -4.20 -38.57
C ALA A 18 37.83 -4.48 -38.19
N LEU A 19 36.98 -4.56 -39.23
CA LEU A 19 35.69 -5.23 -39.17
C LEU A 19 35.96 -6.73 -39.15
N LEU A 20 35.51 -7.44 -38.11
CA LEU A 20 35.19 -8.85 -38.24
C LEU A 20 33.75 -9.06 -37.79
N ARG A 21 32.89 -9.06 -38.82
CA ARG A 21 31.55 -9.65 -38.80
C ARG A 21 31.69 -11.12 -38.45
N LEU A 22 31.07 -11.54 -37.36
CA LEU A 22 30.59 -12.92 -37.27
C LEU A 22 29.11 -12.91 -37.66
N SER A 23 28.82 -13.61 -38.74
CA SER A 23 27.48 -13.86 -39.23
C SER A 23 26.99 -15.17 -38.60
N SER A 24 25.83 -15.12 -37.97
CA SER A 24 24.98 -16.30 -37.82
C SER A 24 23.55 -15.88 -38.14
N THR A 25 23.17 -16.10 -39.39
CA THR A 25 21.76 -16.21 -39.77
C THR A 25 21.32 -17.64 -39.45
N SER A 26 20.32 -17.80 -38.60
CA SER A 26 19.28 -18.78 -38.86
C SER A 26 18.01 -18.39 -38.12
N ALA A 27 17.08 -17.87 -38.90
CA ALA A 27 15.71 -17.65 -38.48
C ALA A 27 15.00 -18.99 -38.33
N ALA A 28 14.51 -19.28 -37.12
CA ALA A 28 13.40 -20.19 -36.92
C ALA A 28 12.29 -19.42 -36.20
N ASN A 29 11.44 -18.88 -37.06
CA ASN A 29 10.06 -18.50 -36.81
C ASN A 29 9.35 -19.46 -35.85
N SER A 30 8.91 -18.96 -34.70
CA SER A 30 7.66 -19.43 -34.13
C SER A 30 6.93 -18.23 -33.55
N ASN A 31 6.00 -17.72 -34.34
CA ASN A 31 4.84 -16.97 -33.87
C ASN A 31 4.13 -17.79 -32.78
N ARG A 32 4.51 -17.59 -31.52
CA ARG A 32 3.64 -17.94 -30.40
C ARG A 32 2.83 -16.70 -30.05
N ILE A 33 1.86 -16.50 -30.91
CA ILE A 33 0.71 -15.62 -30.74
C ILE A 33 0.11 -15.96 -29.37
N TRP A 34 0.36 -15.12 -28.37
CA TRP A 34 -0.39 -15.13 -27.12
C TRP A 34 -1.72 -14.42 -27.40
N ASN A 35 -2.61 -15.10 -28.09
CA ASN A 35 -4.03 -14.77 -28.07
C ASN A 35 -4.59 -15.28 -26.76
N GLY A 36 -4.22 -14.58 -25.69
CA GLY A 36 -4.85 -14.67 -24.40
C GLY A 36 -5.60 -13.38 -24.17
N THR A 37 -6.78 -13.23 -24.76
CA THR A 37 -7.85 -12.45 -24.12
C THR A 37 -8.20 -13.14 -22.82
N SER A 38 -7.35 -13.01 -21.80
CA SER A 38 -7.84 -12.99 -20.45
C SER A 38 -8.51 -11.63 -20.30
N ALA A 39 -9.78 -11.58 -20.69
CA ALA A 39 -10.72 -10.81 -19.89
C ALA A 39 -10.39 -11.20 -18.45
N PHE A 40 -9.75 -10.28 -17.71
CA PHE A 40 -9.66 -10.40 -16.27
C PHE A 40 -11.10 -10.34 -15.81
N ARG A 41 -11.72 -11.52 -15.82
CA ARG A 41 -13.03 -11.76 -15.28
C ARG A 41 -12.80 -11.55 -13.80
N THR A 42 -13.07 -10.34 -13.34
CA THR A 42 -13.37 -10.06 -11.95
C THR A 42 -14.65 -10.83 -11.61
N GLN A 43 -14.60 -12.17 -11.65
CA GLN A 43 -15.42 -12.98 -10.77
C GLN A 43 -14.83 -12.79 -9.38
N SER A 44 -14.98 -11.59 -8.84
CA SER A 44 -15.13 -11.48 -7.41
C SER A 44 -16.44 -12.19 -7.15
N PRO A 45 -16.47 -13.37 -6.49
CA PRO A 45 -17.74 -13.85 -6.00
C PRO A 45 -18.19 -12.76 -5.04
N ALA A 46 -19.29 -12.08 -5.37
CA ALA A 46 -20.11 -11.42 -4.38
C ALA A 46 -20.54 -12.53 -3.43
N ARG A 47 -19.66 -12.84 -2.47
CA ARG A 47 -19.96 -13.71 -1.35
C ARG A 47 -20.99 -12.89 -0.59
N SER A 48 -22.25 -13.10 -0.95
CA SER A 48 -23.41 -12.72 -0.15
C SER A 48 -23.24 -13.47 1.17
N ARG A 49 -22.38 -12.92 2.03
CA ARG A 49 -22.48 -13.15 3.45
C ARG A 49 -23.84 -12.55 3.75
N LYS A 50 -24.84 -13.42 3.90
CA LYS A 50 -26.04 -13.04 4.62
C LYS A 50 -25.53 -12.48 5.94
N LEU A 51 -25.54 -11.15 6.05
CA LEU A 51 -25.36 -10.46 7.31
C LEU A 51 -26.54 -10.93 8.13
N THR A 52 -26.34 -12.02 8.89
CA THR A 52 -27.21 -12.34 10.00
C THR A 52 -27.26 -11.08 10.83
N ARG A 53 -28.44 -10.44 10.85
CA ARG A 53 -28.73 -9.09 11.34
C ARG A 53 -28.56 -8.93 12.86
N ASP A 54 -27.75 -9.79 13.48
CA ASP A 54 -27.66 -9.98 14.92
C ASP A 54 -26.34 -9.42 15.49
N LEU A 55 -25.67 -8.50 14.81
CA LEU A 55 -24.39 -7.95 15.27
C LEU A 55 -24.51 -6.88 16.37
N CYS A 56 -25.72 -6.59 16.85
CA CYS A 56 -25.90 -5.70 17.99
C CYS A 56 -27.02 -6.20 18.92
N THR A 57 -26.90 -7.43 19.41
CA THR A 57 -27.58 -7.79 20.66
C THR A 57 -26.90 -7.08 21.81
N ARG A 58 -27.35 -5.85 22.13
CA ARG A 58 -27.45 -5.16 23.44
C ARG A 58 -26.54 -5.58 24.62
N SER A 59 -25.34 -6.11 24.36
CA SER A 59 -24.36 -6.49 25.36
C SER A 59 -23.33 -5.37 25.43
N ILE A 60 -23.16 -4.81 26.62
CA ILE A 60 -22.13 -3.80 26.91
C ILE A 60 -20.79 -4.35 26.41
N PRO A 61 -20.06 -3.62 25.55
CA PRO A 61 -18.78 -4.09 25.05
C PRO A 61 -17.79 -4.20 26.21
N ASP A 62 -17.07 -5.31 26.26
CA ASP A 62 -15.99 -5.49 27.23
C ASP A 62 -14.84 -4.54 26.91
N VAL A 63 -14.73 -3.48 27.71
CA VAL A 63 -13.70 -2.43 27.59
C VAL A 63 -12.29 -3.02 27.67
N ARG A 64 -12.08 -4.08 28.46
CA ARG A 64 -10.75 -4.70 28.61
C ARG A 64 -10.35 -5.40 27.31
N ARG A 65 -11.28 -6.12 26.69
CA ARG A 65 -11.05 -6.79 25.41
C ARG A 65 -10.81 -5.78 24.28
N LEU A 66 -11.53 -4.66 24.28
CA LEU A 66 -11.31 -3.57 23.33
C LEU A 66 -9.91 -2.96 23.50
N ALA A 67 -9.49 -2.70 24.72
CA ALA A 67 -8.17 -2.15 25.03
C ALA A 67 -7.05 -3.11 24.58
N GLU A 68 -7.19 -4.41 24.81
CA GLU A 68 -6.24 -5.42 24.33
C GLU A 68 -6.12 -5.43 22.79
N THR A 69 -7.25 -5.28 22.10
CA THR A 69 -7.31 -5.23 20.63
C THR A 69 -6.62 -3.98 20.10
N ALA A 70 -6.80 -2.84 20.77
CA ALA A 70 -6.17 -1.57 20.45
C ALA A 70 -4.72 -1.44 20.94
N ARG A 71 -4.18 -2.44 21.66
CA ARG A 71 -2.87 -2.39 22.33
C ARG A 71 -2.74 -1.22 23.32
N ILE A 72 -3.83 -0.91 24.02
CA ILE A 72 -3.89 0.11 25.07
C ILE A 72 -3.89 -0.60 26.43
N THR A 73 -2.98 -0.20 27.31
CA THR A 73 -2.97 -0.66 28.71
C THR A 73 -3.89 0.23 29.53
N LEU A 74 -4.87 -0.36 30.22
CA LEU A 74 -5.78 0.35 31.12
C LEU A 74 -5.69 -0.23 32.53
N THR A 75 -5.77 0.65 33.51
CA THR A 75 -5.96 0.30 34.93
C THR A 75 -7.42 -0.08 35.19
N PRO A 76 -7.72 -0.83 36.27
CA PRO A 76 -9.10 -1.18 36.61
C PRO A 76 -9.99 0.05 36.86
N GLU A 77 -9.43 1.13 37.41
CA GLU A 77 -10.14 2.38 37.67
C GLU A 77 -10.53 3.09 36.36
N GLU A 78 -9.60 3.18 35.39
CA GLU A 78 -9.88 3.76 34.07
C GLU A 78 -10.93 2.96 33.29
N VAL A 79 -10.98 1.63 33.48
CA VAL A 79 -12.00 0.78 32.85
C VAL A 79 -13.40 1.16 33.34
N GLU A 80 -13.57 1.42 34.63
CA GLU A 80 -14.85 1.86 35.21
C GLU A 80 -15.25 3.27 34.74
N GLU A 81 -14.27 4.15 34.54
CA GLU A 81 -14.51 5.51 34.05
C GLU A 81 -14.86 5.55 32.55
N VAL A 82 -14.18 4.74 31.73
CA VAL A 82 -14.31 4.75 30.27
C VAL A 82 -15.53 3.97 29.79
N GLY A 83 -15.92 2.91 30.51
CA GLY A 83 -17.10 2.10 30.19
C GLY A 83 -18.38 2.89 29.89
N PRO A 84 -18.86 3.77 30.79
CA PRO A 84 -20.07 4.55 30.54
C PRO A 84 -19.92 5.56 29.40
N LYS A 85 -18.71 6.07 29.13
CA LYS A 85 -18.45 6.99 28.01
C LYS A 85 -18.59 6.27 26.67
N ILE A 86 -18.03 5.07 26.55
CA ILE A 86 -18.18 4.24 25.35
C ILE A 86 -19.65 3.87 25.13
N GLN A 87 -20.39 3.54 26.19
CA GLN A 87 -21.81 3.24 26.11
C GLN A 87 -22.61 4.41 25.53
N GLN A 88 -22.38 5.64 25.99
CA GLN A 88 -23.05 6.83 25.48
C GLN A 88 -22.81 7.04 23.97
N VAL A 89 -21.58 6.83 23.51
CA VAL A 89 -21.26 6.95 22.08
C VAL A 89 -22.00 5.88 21.25
N ILE A 90 -22.04 4.63 21.73
CA ILE A 90 -22.74 3.54 21.04
C ILE A 90 -24.25 3.79 21.01
N ASP A 91 -24.83 4.25 22.12
CA ASP A 91 -26.26 4.58 22.19
C ASP A 91 -26.61 5.72 21.21
N TRP A 92 -25.72 6.70 21.06
CA TRP A 92 -25.88 7.76 20.05
C TRP A 92 -25.86 7.21 18.63
N PHE A 93 -24.91 6.33 18.28
CA PHE A 93 -24.88 5.65 16.98
C PHE A 93 -26.07 4.71 16.75
N GLY A 94 -26.70 4.21 17.82
CA GLY A 94 -27.91 3.38 17.75
C GLY A 94 -29.07 4.06 17.01
N GLN A 95 -29.11 5.39 16.98
CA GLN A 95 -30.11 6.17 16.24
C GLN A 95 -30.07 5.88 14.72
N LEU A 96 -28.90 5.52 14.17
CA LEU A 96 -28.75 5.20 12.75
C LEU A 96 -29.44 3.89 12.35
N GLN A 97 -29.74 3.00 13.30
CA GLN A 97 -30.44 1.74 13.02
C GLN A 97 -31.91 1.95 12.63
N ALA A 98 -32.49 3.11 12.92
CA ALA A 98 -33.86 3.45 12.55
C ALA A 98 -34.01 3.86 11.07
N VAL A 99 -32.89 4.08 10.37
CA VAL A 99 -32.89 4.51 8.97
C VAL A 99 -32.92 3.29 8.04
N ASP A 100 -33.83 3.30 7.06
CA ASP A 100 -33.90 2.26 6.02
C ASP A 100 -32.79 2.45 4.98
N LEU A 101 -32.03 1.40 4.73
CA LEU A 101 -30.87 1.38 3.83
C LEU A 101 -30.94 0.21 2.82
N GLU A 102 -32.10 -0.45 2.65
CA GLU A 102 -32.20 -1.67 1.83
C GLU A 102 -31.77 -1.50 0.37
N ASN A 103 -31.86 -0.29 -0.19
CA ASN A 103 -31.56 0.00 -1.59
C ASN A 103 -30.42 1.01 -1.78
N VAL A 104 -29.62 1.28 -0.74
CA VAL A 104 -28.50 2.23 -0.79
C VAL A 104 -27.18 1.48 -0.80
N GLU A 105 -26.40 1.67 -1.87
CA GLU A 105 -25.05 1.11 -1.97
C GLU A 105 -24.09 1.80 -0.98
N PRO A 106 -23.20 1.06 -0.29
CA PRO A 106 -22.24 1.65 0.64
C PRO A 106 -21.27 2.62 -0.05
N ALA A 107 -21.16 3.84 0.47
CA ALA A 107 -20.15 4.80 0.03
C ALA A 107 -18.78 4.51 0.66
N VAL A 108 -17.84 3.98 -0.13
CA VAL A 108 -16.47 3.64 0.34
C VAL A 108 -15.51 4.84 0.27
N ARG A 109 -15.67 5.68 -0.75
CA ARG A 109 -14.84 6.88 -1.00
C ARG A 109 -15.74 7.99 -1.55
N ALA A 110 -15.46 9.24 -1.18
CA ALA A 110 -16.25 10.39 -1.61
C ALA A 110 -16.02 10.74 -3.09
N ASP A 111 -14.78 10.63 -3.55
CA ASP A 111 -14.37 10.75 -4.94
C ASP A 111 -14.33 9.37 -5.60
N THR A 112 -15.15 9.15 -6.62
CA THR A 112 -15.11 7.89 -7.40
C THR A 112 -14.31 8.13 -8.67
N GLU A 113 -13.02 8.48 -8.53
CA GLU A 113 -12.14 8.62 -9.68
C GLU A 113 -10.90 7.73 -9.58
N GLY A 114 -10.71 6.98 -10.67
CA GLY A 114 -9.42 6.48 -11.16
C GLY A 114 -8.83 5.22 -10.51
N ASP A 115 -8.37 4.30 -11.37
CA ASP A 115 -7.31 3.36 -11.04
C ASP A 115 -6.01 4.16 -10.84
N ASN A 116 -5.77 4.65 -9.63
CA ASN A 116 -4.53 5.32 -9.29
C ASN A 116 -3.42 4.28 -9.06
N LEU A 117 -2.85 3.81 -10.17
CA LEU A 117 -1.72 2.88 -10.15
C LEU A 117 -0.41 3.66 -10.12
N ARG A 118 0.49 3.24 -9.25
CA ARG A 118 1.89 3.71 -9.24
C ARG A 118 2.65 3.07 -10.40
N ASP A 119 3.43 3.86 -11.13
CA ASP A 119 4.36 3.36 -12.14
C ASP A 119 5.41 2.41 -11.53
N ASP A 120 5.74 1.33 -12.23
CA ASP A 120 6.75 0.37 -11.80
C ASP A 120 8.18 0.83 -12.16
N VAL A 121 8.59 1.96 -11.60
CA VAL A 121 9.93 2.53 -11.75
C VAL A 121 10.64 2.49 -10.39
N PRO A 122 11.87 1.97 -10.30
CA PRO A 122 12.63 1.96 -9.06
C PRO A 122 13.14 3.37 -8.73
N GLU A 123 12.90 3.82 -7.49
CA GLU A 123 13.37 5.09 -6.96
C GLU A 123 14.34 4.85 -5.80
N VAL A 124 15.43 5.64 -5.75
CA VAL A 124 16.39 5.60 -4.64
C VAL A 124 15.89 6.54 -3.55
N PHE A 125 15.71 6.01 -2.34
CA PHE A 125 15.29 6.82 -1.20
C PHE A 125 16.52 7.44 -0.53
N GLU A 126 16.67 8.77 -0.62
CA GLU A 126 17.88 9.47 -0.15
C GLU A 126 17.93 9.62 1.38
N ASN A 127 16.78 9.61 2.06
CA ASN A 127 16.69 10.02 3.46
C ASN A 127 16.83 8.87 4.49
N ARG A 128 17.76 7.92 4.23
CA ARG A 128 17.96 6.76 5.13
C ARG A 128 18.42 7.19 6.52
N GLU A 129 19.31 8.18 6.61
CA GLU A 129 19.91 8.62 7.87
C GLU A 129 18.87 9.22 8.82
N ALA A 130 17.95 10.06 8.33
CA ALA A 130 16.89 10.63 9.18
C ALA A 130 15.89 9.57 9.65
N ILE A 131 15.61 8.55 8.82
CA ILE A 131 14.76 7.42 9.24
C ILE A 131 15.43 6.71 10.42
N ILE A 132 16.72 6.39 10.33
CA ILE A 132 17.46 5.70 11.39
C ILE A 132 17.50 6.54 12.66
N ALA A 133 17.70 7.85 12.54
CA ALA A 133 17.69 8.77 13.68
C ALA A 133 16.34 8.82 14.42
N ALA A 134 15.23 8.52 13.75
CA ALA A 134 13.90 8.46 14.36
C ALA A 134 13.62 7.14 15.11
N ILE A 135 14.48 6.13 14.95
CA ILE A 135 14.27 4.80 15.54
C ILE A 135 14.80 4.77 16.97
N PRO A 136 13.97 4.43 17.98
CA PRO A 136 14.40 4.45 19.38
C PRO A 136 15.51 3.45 19.73
N SER A 137 15.54 2.29 19.07
CA SER A 137 16.53 1.23 19.32
C SER A 137 16.98 0.57 18.02
N TYR A 138 18.23 0.81 17.66
CA TYR A 138 18.83 0.36 16.41
C TYR A 138 20.20 -0.27 16.66
N GLU A 139 20.50 -1.36 15.97
CA GLU A 139 21.84 -1.97 15.89
C GLU A 139 22.05 -2.41 14.45
N GLU A 140 22.94 -1.72 13.75
CA GLU A 140 23.12 -1.90 12.31
C GLU A 140 23.38 -3.37 11.94
N PRO A 141 22.62 -3.96 10.99
CA PRO A 141 21.59 -3.37 10.10
C PRO A 141 20.13 -3.50 10.55
N TYR A 142 19.84 -3.80 11.82
CA TYR A 142 18.54 -4.20 12.34
C TYR A 142 17.91 -3.20 13.34
N ILE A 143 16.58 -3.20 13.39
CA ILE A 143 15.80 -2.55 14.44
C ILE A 143 15.66 -3.53 15.60
N LYS A 144 15.98 -3.10 16.82
CA LYS A 144 15.82 -3.94 18.00
C LYS A 144 14.37 -3.92 18.46
N VAL A 145 13.78 -5.10 18.60
CA VAL A 145 12.46 -5.29 19.19
C VAL A 145 12.55 -6.31 20.32
N PRO A 146 11.70 -6.20 21.36
CA PRO A 146 11.57 -7.24 22.37
C PRO A 146 11.25 -8.58 21.71
N LYS A 147 11.89 -9.65 22.19
CA LYS A 147 11.67 -11.00 21.67
C LYS A 147 10.20 -11.38 21.81
N VAL A 148 9.59 -11.84 20.72
CA VAL A 148 8.23 -12.38 20.75
C VAL A 148 8.26 -13.69 21.55
N LEU A 149 7.60 -13.69 22.70
CA LEU A 149 7.33 -14.89 23.48
C LEU A 149 5.91 -15.34 23.17
N ASN A 150 5.72 -16.63 22.90
CA ASN A 150 4.38 -17.18 22.78
C ASN A 150 3.74 -17.17 24.18
N LYS A 151 2.55 -16.59 24.30
CA LYS A 151 1.70 -16.80 25.47
C LYS A 151 1.01 -18.15 25.27
N GLU A 152 1.27 -19.11 26.15
CA GLU A 152 0.43 -20.31 26.28
C GLU A 152 -0.93 -19.95 26.91
#